data_AF-A0A8C7BAS9-F1
#
_entry.id   AF-A0A8C7BAS9-F1
#
_cell.length_a   1.000
_cell.length_b   1.000
_cell.length_c   1.000
_cell.angle_alpha   90.00
_cell.angle_beta   90.00
_cell.angle_gamma   90.00
#
_symmetry.space_group_name_H-M   'P 1'
#
loop_
_entity.id
_entity.type
_entity.pdbx_description
1 polymer ?
#
loop_
_entity_poly.entity_id
_entity_poly.type
_entity_poly.pdbx_seq_one_letter_code
_entity_poly.pdbx_strand_id
1 'polypeptide(L)'
;MGAFLDKPKTEKHNAHGAGNGLRYGLSSMQGWRVEMEDAHTAVVGIPHGLEDWSFFAVYDGHAGSRVANYCSTHLLEHITNNEDFRAAAKSGSALEPSVENVKNGIRTGFLKIDEYMRNFSDLRNGMDRSGSTAVGVLISPKHIYFINCGDSRAVLYRNGQVCFSTQDHKPCNPREKERIQNAGGSVMIQRVNGSLAVSRALGDYDYKCVDGKGPTEQLVSPEPEVYEILRAEEDEFIILACDGIWDVMSNEELCEFVKSRLEVSDDLENVCNWVVDTCLHKGSRDNMSIVLVCFSNAPKVSDEAVRKDSELNKHLESRVEGKVIPPHLPFLKGRKSILPCLSNSSFRASEEAEESGSQGKLVEALRQMRINHRGNYRQLLEEMLTSYRLAKVEGEESPADPAATATSSNSDAGSPLTMQASRTESNSALAELDSYNEDAGTKMSGEQI
;
A
#
# COMPACT_ATOMS: atom_id res chain seq x y z
N MET A 1 0.62 19.84 -3.17
CA MET A 1 1.62 18.80 -3.43
C MET A 1 2.78 19.06 -2.48
N GLY A 2 3.24 18.05 -1.75
CA GLY A 2 4.46 18.18 -0.95
C GLY A 2 5.70 18.31 -1.84
N ALA A 3 6.82 18.70 -1.25
CA ALA A 3 8.11 18.57 -1.92
C ALA A 3 8.49 17.07 -1.98
N PHE A 4 9.06 16.65 -3.12
CA PHE A 4 9.77 15.38 -3.23
C PHE A 4 11.28 15.65 -3.13
N LEU A 5 12.04 14.65 -2.70
CA LEU A 5 13.50 14.68 -2.74
C LEU A 5 14.03 14.52 -4.18
N ASP A 6 15.25 15.01 -4.44
CA ASP A 6 15.95 14.80 -5.73
C ASP A 6 16.20 13.31 -6.04
N LYS A 7 16.28 12.48 -4.99
CA LYS A 7 16.43 11.02 -5.00
C LYS A 7 15.71 10.44 -3.79
N PRO A 8 15.13 9.23 -3.86
CA PRO A 8 14.50 8.62 -2.71
C PRO A 8 15.54 8.23 -1.64
N LYS A 9 15.18 8.35 -0.36
CA LYS A 9 15.92 7.67 0.72
C LYS A 9 15.51 6.21 0.72
N THR A 10 16.43 5.33 0.32
CA THR A 10 16.21 3.88 0.22
C THR A 10 16.66 3.09 1.45
N GLU A 11 17.08 3.79 2.51
CA GLU A 11 17.39 3.21 3.82
C GLU A 11 16.17 2.49 4.40
N LYS A 12 16.41 1.35 5.05
CA LYS A 12 15.39 0.44 5.56
C LYS A 12 15.50 0.35 7.08
N HIS A 13 14.42 0.66 7.80
CA HIS A 13 14.30 0.38 9.23
C HIS A 13 13.49 -0.90 9.40
N ASN A 14 14.17 -1.96 9.82
CA ASN A 14 13.62 -3.32 9.91
C ASN A 14 13.57 -3.80 11.37
N ALA A 15 12.69 -4.76 11.63
CA ALA A 15 12.69 -5.57 12.84
C ALA A 15 12.06 -6.94 12.58
N HIS A 16 12.35 -7.92 13.44
CA HIS A 16 11.75 -9.24 13.38
C HIS A 16 11.57 -9.83 14.78
N GLY A 17 10.78 -10.90 14.88
CA GLY A 17 10.61 -11.66 16.10
C GLY A 17 9.79 -12.93 15.92
N ALA A 18 9.67 -13.73 16.98
CA ALA A 18 8.90 -14.96 16.99
C ALA A 18 8.37 -15.28 18.39
N GLY A 19 7.25 -16.00 18.45
CA GLY A 19 6.56 -16.40 19.68
C GLY A 19 5.09 -16.70 19.40
N ASN A 20 4.40 -17.36 20.33
CA ASN A 20 2.95 -17.67 20.24
C ASN A 20 2.51 -18.39 18.95
N GLY A 21 3.42 -19.17 18.35
CA GLY A 21 3.22 -19.87 17.06
C GLY A 21 3.41 -18.99 15.82
N LEU A 22 3.86 -17.74 15.98
CA LEU A 22 4.06 -16.75 14.93
C LEU A 22 5.55 -16.46 14.71
N ARG A 23 5.89 -16.02 13.50
CA ARG A 23 7.09 -15.26 13.16
C ARG A 23 6.65 -13.95 12.52
N TYR A 24 7.41 -12.87 12.71
CA TYR A 24 7.18 -11.64 11.95
C TYR A 24 8.49 -11.04 11.45
N GLY A 25 8.39 -10.28 10.36
CA GLY A 25 9.37 -9.29 9.92
C GLY A 25 8.64 -8.02 9.51
N LEU A 26 9.32 -6.89 9.57
CA LEU A 26 8.80 -5.62 9.08
C LEU A 26 9.91 -4.82 8.39
N SER A 27 9.51 -3.90 7.52
CA SER A 27 10.38 -2.92 6.90
C SER A 27 9.65 -1.61 6.73
N SER A 28 10.36 -0.50 6.95
CA SER A 28 9.86 0.86 6.73
C SER A 28 10.91 1.73 6.06
N MET A 29 10.50 2.58 5.12
CA MET A 29 11.37 3.37 4.24
C MET A 29 10.72 4.71 3.89
N GLN A 30 11.50 5.79 3.93
CA GLN A 30 11.00 7.13 3.65
C GLN A 30 10.65 7.36 2.16
N GLY A 31 11.36 6.71 1.23
CA GLY A 31 11.06 6.83 -0.19
C GLY A 31 11.31 8.25 -0.71
N TRP A 32 10.37 8.79 -1.50
CA TRP A 32 10.53 10.10 -2.18
C TRP A 32 10.02 11.30 -1.37
N ARG A 33 9.26 11.11 -0.29
CA ARG A 33 8.82 12.19 0.61
C ARG A 33 10.02 12.85 1.29
N VAL A 34 9.92 14.14 1.63
CA VAL A 34 10.98 14.87 2.37
C VAL A 34 11.07 14.43 3.84
N GLU A 35 9.93 14.10 4.46
CA GLU A 35 9.83 13.58 5.82
C GLU A 35 9.40 12.09 5.83
N MET A 36 9.56 11.45 6.99
CA MET A 36 9.02 10.12 7.31
C MET A 36 7.91 10.29 8.36
N GLU A 37 6.66 10.06 7.96
CA GLU A 37 5.47 10.28 8.81
C GLU A 37 4.87 8.96 9.34
N ASP A 38 5.19 7.83 8.70
CA ASP A 38 4.85 6.46 9.10
C ASP A 38 5.38 6.04 10.50
N ALA A 39 4.62 5.18 11.19
CA ALA A 39 5.06 4.41 12.36
C ALA A 39 4.46 2.98 12.38
N HIS A 40 4.92 2.12 13.30
CA HIS A 40 4.42 0.74 13.45
C HIS A 40 4.51 0.22 14.89
N THR A 41 3.72 -0.82 15.19
CA THR A 41 3.81 -1.61 16.44
C THR A 41 3.97 -3.08 16.09
N ALA A 42 4.85 -3.79 16.79
CA ALA A 42 4.99 -5.24 16.70
C ALA A 42 5.27 -5.83 18.09
N VAL A 43 4.28 -6.52 18.67
CA VAL A 43 4.32 -7.09 20.02
C VAL A 43 3.85 -8.54 19.97
N VAL A 44 4.69 -9.46 20.46
CA VAL A 44 4.34 -10.88 20.66
C VAL A 44 4.45 -11.16 22.16
N GLY A 45 3.35 -11.59 22.77
CA GLY A 45 3.19 -11.64 24.22
C GLY A 45 2.78 -10.28 24.79
N ILE A 46 1.48 -10.03 24.87
CA ILE A 46 0.94 -8.79 25.44
C ILE A 46 0.94 -8.90 26.98
N PRO A 47 1.45 -7.90 27.73
CA PRO A 47 1.51 -7.99 29.19
C PRO A 47 0.13 -8.05 29.88
N HIS A 48 0.14 -8.53 31.13
CA HIS A 48 -0.94 -8.46 32.11
C HIS A 48 -2.12 -9.43 31.87
N GLY A 49 -1.82 -10.70 31.57
CA GLY A 49 -2.81 -11.76 31.37
C GLY A 49 -3.22 -11.96 29.92
N LEU A 50 -2.41 -11.48 28.98
CA LEU A 50 -2.60 -11.60 27.53
C LEU A 50 -1.32 -12.16 26.87
N GLU A 51 -0.51 -12.91 27.61
CA GLU A 51 0.82 -13.35 27.19
C GLU A 51 0.79 -14.35 26.01
N ASP A 52 -0.34 -15.04 25.78
CA ASP A 52 -0.59 -15.86 24.58
C ASP A 52 -1.11 -15.04 23.36
N TRP A 53 -1.35 -13.74 23.52
CA TRP A 53 -1.85 -12.85 22.48
C TRP A 53 -0.70 -12.05 21.81
N SER A 54 -0.95 -11.45 20.65
CA SER A 54 0.01 -10.63 19.90
C SER A 54 -0.70 -9.47 19.21
N PHE A 55 0.00 -8.36 18.99
CA PHE A 55 -0.53 -7.17 18.33
C PHE A 55 0.46 -6.61 17.31
N PHE A 56 -0.03 -6.35 16.10
CA PHE A 56 0.74 -5.75 15.01
C PHE A 56 -0.07 -4.62 14.40
N ALA A 57 0.57 -3.49 14.08
CA ALA A 57 -0.09 -2.36 13.44
C ALA A 57 0.87 -1.50 12.60
N VAL A 58 0.31 -0.86 11.58
CA VAL A 58 0.94 0.19 10.76
C VAL A 58 0.10 1.46 10.89
N TYR A 59 0.77 2.59 11.00
CA TYR A 59 0.21 3.93 11.18
C TYR A 59 0.79 4.82 10.09
N ASP A 60 -0.02 5.16 9.10
CA ASP A 60 0.31 6.09 8.02
C ASP A 60 0.03 7.49 8.56
N GLY A 61 1.07 8.32 8.68
CA GLY A 61 1.00 9.64 9.30
C GLY A 61 0.88 10.74 8.25
N HIS A 62 0.11 11.80 8.52
CA HIS A 62 -0.01 12.92 7.60
C HIS A 62 0.02 14.27 8.30
N ALA A 63 0.72 15.24 7.70
CA ALA A 63 0.85 16.62 8.19
C ALA A 63 1.51 16.72 9.58
N GLY A 64 2.54 15.91 9.79
CA GLY A 64 3.28 15.69 11.03
C GLY A 64 3.23 14.22 11.43
N SER A 65 4.31 13.72 12.02
CA SER A 65 4.41 12.33 12.49
C SER A 65 3.94 12.13 13.95
N ARG A 66 3.44 13.19 14.60
CA ARG A 66 3.18 13.20 16.05
C ARG A 66 2.09 12.21 16.46
N VAL A 67 0.97 12.18 15.76
CA VAL A 67 -0.14 11.26 16.05
C VAL A 67 0.29 9.81 15.79
N ALA A 68 0.90 9.50 14.64
CA ALA A 68 1.41 8.15 14.32
C ALA A 68 2.39 7.61 15.38
N ASN A 69 3.36 8.44 15.81
CA ASN A 69 4.33 8.08 16.85
C ASN A 69 3.70 7.88 18.25
N TYR A 70 2.63 8.61 18.59
CA TYR A 70 1.93 8.36 19.86
C TYR A 70 1.06 7.10 19.79
N CYS A 71 0.38 6.86 18.67
CA CYS A 71 -0.44 5.67 18.46
C CYS A 71 0.37 4.38 18.46
N SER A 72 1.53 4.35 17.79
CA SER A 72 2.44 3.20 17.74
C SER A 72 3.03 2.78 19.09
N THR A 73 3.00 3.66 20.08
CA THR A 73 3.51 3.40 21.43
C THR A 73 2.40 3.21 22.48
N HIS A 74 1.20 3.79 22.30
CA HIS A 74 0.16 3.81 23.34
C HIS A 74 -1.21 3.23 22.91
N LEU A 75 -1.49 2.98 21.62
CA LEU A 75 -2.82 2.50 21.20
C LEU A 75 -3.18 1.15 21.83
N LEU A 76 -2.23 0.21 21.87
CA LEU A 76 -2.44 -1.11 22.47
C LEU A 76 -2.84 -1.01 23.96
N GLU A 77 -2.25 -0.08 24.71
CA GLU A 77 -2.59 0.15 26.11
C GLU A 77 -4.01 0.73 26.26
N HIS A 78 -4.40 1.67 25.38
CA HIS A 78 -5.74 2.25 25.40
C HIS A 78 -6.82 1.21 25.04
N ILE A 79 -6.51 0.25 24.17
CA ILE A 79 -7.38 -0.88 23.82
C ILE A 79 -7.51 -1.87 24.99
N THR A 80 -6.39 -2.29 25.59
CA THR A 80 -6.38 -3.42 26.55
C THR A 80 -6.66 -3.02 28.00
N ASN A 81 -6.38 -1.77 28.41
CA ASN A 81 -6.60 -1.33 29.78
C ASN A 81 -8.02 -0.80 30.07
N ASN A 82 -8.85 -0.57 29.03
CA ASN A 82 -10.19 0.00 29.22
C ASN A 82 -11.22 -1.02 29.75
N GLU A 83 -12.33 -0.47 30.23
CA GLU A 83 -13.40 -1.15 30.95
C GLU A 83 -14.25 -2.10 30.11
N ASP A 84 -14.32 -1.89 28.79
CA ASP A 84 -15.10 -2.70 27.84
C ASP A 84 -14.32 -3.96 27.44
N PHE A 85 -13.02 -3.82 27.18
CA PHE A 85 -12.09 -4.93 27.00
C PHE A 85 -12.02 -5.79 28.27
N ARG A 86 -11.87 -5.13 29.44
CA ARG A 86 -11.71 -5.79 30.75
C ARG A 86 -13.00 -6.24 31.43
N ALA A 87 -14.18 -6.08 30.81
CA ALA A 87 -15.44 -6.35 31.50
C ALA A 87 -15.56 -7.82 31.99
N ALA A 88 -15.01 -8.79 31.24
CA ALA A 88 -14.98 -10.21 31.61
C ALA A 88 -14.29 -10.46 32.97
N ALA A 89 -13.18 -9.77 33.25
CA ALA A 89 -12.37 -9.96 34.46
C ALA A 89 -13.09 -9.56 35.77
N LYS A 90 -14.18 -8.79 35.68
CA LYS A 90 -15.02 -8.40 36.84
C LYS A 90 -15.86 -9.57 37.39
N SER A 91 -15.93 -10.69 36.68
CA SER A 91 -16.73 -11.87 37.06
C SER A 91 -16.06 -12.80 38.09
N GLY A 92 -14.80 -12.55 38.47
CA GLY A 92 -14.05 -13.38 39.44
C GLY A 92 -13.52 -14.71 38.85
N SER A 93 -13.78 -14.98 37.57
CA SER A 93 -13.16 -16.06 36.80
C SER A 93 -12.16 -15.48 35.79
N ALA A 94 -11.05 -16.17 35.55
CA ALA A 94 -10.08 -15.83 34.51
C ALA A 94 -10.59 -16.26 33.12
N LEU A 95 -11.70 -15.67 32.70
CA LEU A 95 -12.25 -15.83 31.35
C LEU A 95 -11.55 -14.86 30.39
N GLU A 96 -11.08 -15.39 29.25
CA GLU A 96 -10.63 -14.56 28.12
C GLU A 96 -11.73 -13.54 27.73
N PRO A 97 -11.37 -12.34 27.27
CA PRO A 97 -12.36 -11.36 26.80
C PRO A 97 -13.16 -11.95 25.64
N SER A 98 -14.49 -11.81 25.69
CA SER A 98 -15.36 -12.26 24.61
C SER A 98 -15.09 -11.48 23.31
N VAL A 99 -15.53 -12.02 22.17
CA VAL A 99 -15.47 -11.33 20.86
C VAL A 99 -16.10 -9.93 20.94
N GLU A 100 -17.19 -9.76 21.69
CA GLU A 100 -17.81 -8.46 21.92
C GLU A 100 -16.95 -7.55 22.80
N ASN A 101 -16.35 -8.06 23.89
CA ASN A 101 -15.43 -7.29 24.73
C ASN A 101 -14.20 -6.81 23.95
N VAL A 102 -13.64 -7.65 23.08
CA VAL A 102 -12.50 -7.27 22.24
C VAL A 102 -12.92 -6.18 21.25
N LYS A 103 -14.05 -6.35 20.55
CA LYS A 103 -14.53 -5.36 19.56
C LYS A 103 -14.90 -4.02 20.20
N ASN A 104 -15.64 -4.03 21.31
CA ASN A 104 -15.99 -2.81 22.05
C ASN A 104 -14.75 -2.19 22.70
N GLY A 105 -13.84 -2.99 23.25
CA GLY A 105 -12.56 -2.55 23.80
C GLY A 105 -11.63 -1.89 22.78
N ILE A 106 -11.57 -2.42 21.55
CA ILE A 106 -10.85 -1.78 20.44
C ILE A 106 -11.48 -0.43 20.11
N ARG A 107 -12.80 -0.40 19.89
CA ARG A 107 -13.55 0.84 19.61
C ARG A 107 -13.33 1.91 20.68
N THR A 108 -13.52 1.55 21.95
CA THR A 108 -13.32 2.46 23.09
C THR A 108 -11.87 2.89 23.24
N GLY A 109 -10.89 2.03 22.93
CA GLY A 109 -9.48 2.39 22.91
C GLY A 109 -9.16 3.49 21.89
N PHE A 110 -9.67 3.36 20.66
CA PHE A 110 -9.55 4.38 19.62
C PHE A 110 -10.21 5.71 20.02
N LEU A 111 -11.45 5.68 20.53
CA LEU A 111 -12.13 6.91 20.96
C LEU A 111 -11.43 7.59 22.14
N LYS A 112 -10.86 6.82 23.08
CA LYS A 112 -10.14 7.36 24.23
C LYS A 112 -8.76 7.92 23.88
N ILE A 113 -8.01 7.29 22.98
CA ILE A 113 -6.70 7.84 22.56
C ILE A 113 -6.87 9.10 21.71
N ASP A 114 -7.89 9.17 20.86
CA ASP A 114 -8.16 10.36 20.03
C ASP A 114 -8.47 11.59 20.89
N GLU A 115 -9.34 11.46 21.90
CA GLU A 115 -9.66 12.54 22.83
C GLU A 115 -8.51 12.83 23.82
N TYR A 116 -7.70 11.83 24.18
CA TYR A 116 -6.48 12.05 24.98
C TYR A 116 -5.48 12.92 24.23
N MET A 117 -5.13 12.56 22.99
CA MET A 117 -4.21 13.32 22.14
C MET A 117 -4.72 14.72 21.80
N ARG A 118 -6.05 14.92 21.73
CA ARG A 118 -6.68 16.23 21.55
C ARG A 118 -6.30 17.26 22.63
N ASN A 119 -5.88 16.78 23.80
CA ASN A 119 -5.46 17.62 24.91
C ASN A 119 -3.97 18.01 24.87
N PHE A 120 -3.17 17.49 23.92
CA PHE A 120 -1.78 17.93 23.71
C PHE A 120 -1.73 19.39 23.28
N SER A 121 -0.83 20.17 23.88
CA SER A 121 -0.84 21.64 23.77
C SER A 121 -0.58 22.17 22.36
N ASP A 122 0.19 21.45 21.54
CA ASP A 122 0.50 21.82 20.16
C ASP A 122 -0.61 21.42 19.17
N LEU A 123 -1.16 20.20 19.30
CA LEU A 123 -2.36 19.78 18.55
C LEU A 123 -3.56 20.67 18.88
N ARG A 124 -3.80 20.95 20.17
CA ARG A 124 -4.90 21.80 20.65
C ARG A 124 -4.77 23.26 20.21
N ASN A 125 -3.55 23.78 20.11
CA ASN A 125 -3.30 25.15 19.64
C ASN A 125 -3.07 25.22 18.11
N GLY A 126 -3.21 24.11 17.38
CA GLY A 126 -3.06 24.03 15.92
C GLY A 126 -1.65 24.32 15.40
N MET A 127 -0.63 24.13 16.26
CA MET A 127 0.80 24.20 15.92
C MET A 127 1.27 22.91 15.23
N ASP A 128 0.79 21.77 15.72
CA ASP A 128 0.78 20.50 15.02
C ASP A 128 -0.66 20.25 14.54
N ARG A 129 -0.84 19.63 13.37
CA ARG A 129 -2.16 19.31 12.82
C ARG A 129 -2.21 17.90 12.25
N SER A 130 -1.35 17.02 12.76
CA SER A 130 -1.24 15.68 12.24
C SER A 130 -2.51 14.87 12.44
N GLY A 131 -2.74 13.98 11.48
CA GLY A 131 -3.57 12.80 11.68
C GLY A 131 -2.75 11.55 11.45
N SER A 132 -3.37 10.41 11.69
CA SER A 132 -2.82 9.13 11.27
C SER A 132 -3.92 8.11 11.05
N THR A 133 -3.72 7.23 10.07
CA THR A 133 -4.45 5.97 10.00
C THR A 133 -4.03 5.05 11.16
N ALA A 134 -4.77 3.96 11.34
CA ALA A 134 -4.24 2.79 12.01
C ALA A 134 -4.87 1.54 11.39
N VAL A 135 -4.05 0.68 10.81
CA VAL A 135 -4.45 -0.68 10.42
C VAL A 135 -3.69 -1.68 11.26
N GLY A 136 -4.38 -2.68 11.80
CA GLY A 136 -3.81 -3.58 12.78
C GLY A 136 -4.47 -4.96 12.86
N VAL A 137 -3.77 -5.89 13.48
CA VAL A 137 -4.31 -7.18 13.91
C VAL A 137 -4.00 -7.43 15.38
N LEU A 138 -5.03 -7.76 16.15
CA LEU A 138 -4.90 -8.34 17.48
C LEU A 138 -5.14 -9.84 17.34
N ILE A 139 -4.12 -10.65 17.62
CA ILE A 139 -4.14 -12.11 17.44
C ILE A 139 -4.21 -12.76 18.81
N SER A 140 -5.25 -13.56 19.03
CA SER A 140 -5.48 -14.39 20.21
C SER A 140 -5.17 -15.86 19.91
N PRO A 141 -5.25 -16.79 20.88
CA PRO A 141 -5.17 -18.23 20.61
C PRO A 141 -6.19 -18.76 19.60
N LYS A 142 -7.35 -18.10 19.43
CA LYS A 142 -8.49 -18.61 18.63
C LYS A 142 -8.95 -17.71 17.49
N HIS A 143 -8.74 -16.39 17.59
CA HIS A 143 -9.24 -15.40 16.64
C HIS A 143 -8.14 -14.42 16.23
N ILE A 144 -8.23 -13.93 14.98
CA ILE A 144 -7.57 -12.74 14.48
C ILE A 144 -8.62 -11.64 14.43
N TYR A 145 -8.37 -10.53 15.13
CA TYR A 145 -9.21 -9.32 15.05
C TYR A 145 -8.51 -8.31 14.14
N PHE A 146 -8.99 -8.18 12.91
CA PHE A 146 -8.58 -7.13 11.98
C PHE A 146 -9.21 -5.80 12.38
N ILE A 147 -8.40 -4.75 12.40
CA ILE A 147 -8.75 -3.40 12.84
C ILE A 147 -8.36 -2.44 11.72
N ASN A 148 -9.26 -1.56 11.28
CA ASN A 148 -8.91 -0.48 10.36
C ASN A 148 -9.57 0.85 10.70
N CYS A 149 -8.81 1.94 10.62
CA CYS A 149 -9.26 3.33 10.66
C CYS A 149 -8.37 4.10 9.67
N GLY A 150 -8.90 4.45 8.50
CA GLY A 150 -8.11 4.98 7.37
C GLY A 150 -8.03 4.02 6.19
N ASP A 151 -7.09 4.25 5.29
CA ASP A 151 -6.93 3.57 3.98
C ASP A 151 -5.60 2.83 3.81
N SER A 152 -4.76 2.80 4.84
CA SER A 152 -3.85 1.67 5.07
C SER A 152 -4.66 0.37 5.18
N ARG A 153 -4.08 -0.76 4.76
CA ARG A 153 -4.82 -2.02 4.57
C ARG A 153 -4.09 -3.22 5.14
N ALA A 154 -4.86 -4.19 5.63
CA ALA A 154 -4.37 -5.49 6.10
C ALA A 154 -5.13 -6.63 5.42
N VAL A 155 -4.41 -7.70 5.09
CA VAL A 155 -4.87 -8.83 4.27
C VAL A 155 -4.48 -10.15 4.92
N LEU A 156 -5.42 -11.11 4.97
CA LEU A 156 -5.18 -12.50 5.35
C LEU A 156 -4.98 -13.37 4.11
N TYR A 157 -3.89 -14.15 4.07
CA TYR A 157 -3.68 -15.21 3.11
C TYR A 157 -3.80 -16.58 3.79
N ARG A 158 -4.66 -17.44 3.24
CA ARG A 158 -5.06 -18.75 3.79
C ARG A 158 -5.33 -19.70 2.62
N ASN A 159 -4.82 -20.93 2.70
CA ASN A 159 -4.97 -21.97 1.67
C ASN A 159 -4.68 -21.51 0.22
N GLY A 160 -3.62 -20.74 0.02
CA GLY A 160 -3.18 -20.26 -1.30
C GLY A 160 -4.04 -19.13 -1.89
N GLN A 161 -4.86 -18.44 -1.09
CA GLN A 161 -5.74 -17.36 -1.55
C GLN A 161 -5.87 -16.20 -0.55
N VAL A 162 -6.22 -15.01 -1.06
CA VAL A 162 -6.67 -13.87 -0.26
C VAL A 162 -8.01 -14.23 0.38
N CYS A 163 -8.01 -14.45 1.70
CA CYS A 163 -9.18 -14.89 2.46
C CYS A 163 -9.95 -13.72 3.11
N PHE A 164 -9.26 -12.63 3.44
CA PHE A 164 -9.86 -11.42 3.98
C PHE A 164 -9.01 -10.19 3.64
N SER A 165 -9.66 -9.03 3.54
CA SER A 165 -9.04 -7.72 3.44
C SER A 165 -9.84 -6.73 4.27
N THR A 166 -9.17 -5.82 4.99
CA THR A 166 -9.81 -4.61 5.48
C THR A 166 -10.33 -3.77 4.31
N GLN A 167 -11.33 -2.91 4.56
CA GLN A 167 -11.87 -1.97 3.59
C GLN A 167 -11.32 -0.57 3.86
N ASP A 168 -10.88 0.13 2.81
CA ASP A 168 -10.24 1.44 2.89
C ASP A 168 -11.28 2.55 3.17
N HIS A 169 -11.02 3.40 4.17
CA HIS A 169 -11.88 4.51 4.53
C HIS A 169 -11.66 5.74 3.63
N LYS A 170 -12.01 5.62 2.35
CA LYS A 170 -12.00 6.74 1.40
C LYS A 170 -13.32 7.55 1.49
N PRO A 171 -13.29 8.91 1.47
CA PRO A 171 -14.47 9.78 1.53
C PRO A 171 -15.54 9.56 0.45
N CYS A 172 -15.22 8.90 -0.66
CA CYS A 172 -16.21 8.54 -1.68
C CYS A 172 -17.15 7.39 -1.28
N ASN A 173 -16.82 6.61 -0.25
CA ASN A 173 -17.62 5.46 0.18
C ASN A 173 -18.99 5.92 0.71
N PRO A 174 -20.10 5.22 0.42
CA PRO A 174 -21.45 5.76 0.66
C PRO A 174 -21.73 6.24 2.09
N ARG A 175 -21.42 5.42 3.11
CA ARG A 175 -21.62 5.78 4.53
C ARG A 175 -20.68 6.88 5.01
N GLU A 176 -19.45 6.89 4.52
CA GLU A 176 -18.45 7.90 4.85
C GLU A 176 -18.86 9.26 4.31
N LYS A 177 -19.27 9.29 3.03
CA LYS A 177 -19.82 10.46 2.36
C LYS A 177 -21.08 10.97 3.06
N GLU A 178 -22.01 10.06 3.41
CA GLU A 178 -23.23 10.39 4.14
C GLU A 178 -22.91 11.06 5.48
N ARG A 179 -22.00 10.50 6.28
CA ARG A 179 -21.54 11.13 7.53
C ARG A 179 -20.94 12.52 7.28
N ILE A 180 -20.04 12.66 6.31
CA ILE A 180 -19.40 13.94 5.95
C ILE A 180 -20.45 15.00 5.59
N GLN A 181 -21.46 14.63 4.80
CA GLN A 181 -22.56 15.53 4.42
C GLN A 181 -23.48 15.86 5.61
N ASN A 182 -23.81 14.87 6.45
CA ASN A 182 -24.60 15.05 7.66
C ASN A 182 -23.87 15.86 8.76
N ALA A 183 -22.55 16.00 8.65
CA ALA A 183 -21.69 16.88 9.44
C ALA A 183 -21.47 18.27 8.79
N GLY A 184 -22.24 18.61 7.76
CA GLY A 184 -22.17 19.92 7.07
C GLY A 184 -21.01 20.06 6.07
N GLY A 185 -20.25 19.00 5.83
CA GLY A 185 -19.14 18.97 4.88
C GLY A 185 -19.53 18.50 3.48
N SER A 186 -18.50 18.27 2.68
CA SER A 186 -18.61 17.87 1.28
C SER A 186 -17.50 16.90 0.89
N VAL A 187 -17.70 16.16 -0.20
CA VAL A 187 -16.69 15.29 -0.79
C VAL A 187 -16.40 15.80 -2.20
N MET A 188 -15.19 16.34 -2.40
CA MET A 188 -14.74 16.92 -3.66
C MET A 188 -13.50 16.17 -4.13
N ILE A 189 -13.53 15.57 -5.33
CA ILE A 189 -12.40 14.82 -5.91
C ILE A 189 -11.83 13.79 -4.92
N GLN A 190 -12.72 12.92 -4.41
CA GLN A 190 -12.45 11.91 -3.38
C GLN A 190 -11.99 12.44 -2.00
N ARG A 191 -11.90 13.75 -1.78
CA ARG A 191 -11.37 14.36 -0.55
C ARG A 191 -12.42 15.08 0.31
N VAL A 192 -12.29 14.99 1.63
CA VAL A 192 -13.10 15.75 2.60
C VAL A 192 -12.84 17.25 2.41
N ASN A 193 -13.87 18.00 2.03
CA ASN A 193 -13.79 19.43 1.67
C ASN A 193 -12.63 19.73 0.70
N GLY A 194 -12.38 18.83 -0.26
CA GLY A 194 -11.31 18.92 -1.25
C GLY A 194 -9.88 18.75 -0.71
N SER A 195 -9.72 18.51 0.59
CA SER A 195 -8.43 18.55 1.28
C SER A 195 -7.92 17.15 1.69
N LEU A 196 -8.56 16.51 2.68
CA LEU A 196 -8.06 15.25 3.26
C LEU A 196 -8.51 14.02 2.44
N ALA A 197 -7.60 13.07 2.22
CA ALA A 197 -7.84 11.88 1.38
C ALA A 197 -8.54 10.72 2.12
N VAL A 198 -8.43 10.68 3.44
CA VAL A 198 -9.13 9.72 4.32
C VAL A 198 -10.44 10.29 4.85
N SER A 199 -11.38 9.41 5.16
CA SER A 199 -12.59 9.74 5.92
C SER A 199 -12.53 9.29 7.38
N ARG A 200 -11.56 8.46 7.76
CA ARG A 200 -11.34 8.05 9.16
C ARG A 200 -9.85 8.12 9.51
N ALA A 201 -9.56 8.65 10.69
CA ALA A 201 -8.21 8.83 11.22
C ALA A 201 -8.26 9.20 12.71
N LEU A 202 -7.18 8.93 13.42
CA LEU A 202 -6.85 9.54 14.71
C LEU A 202 -6.18 10.91 14.44
N GLY A 203 -6.30 11.89 15.35
CA GLY A 203 -5.82 13.25 15.11
C GLY A 203 -6.81 14.11 14.32
N ASP A 204 -6.35 14.89 13.33
CA ASP A 204 -7.20 15.66 12.40
C ASP A 204 -8.25 16.59 13.08
N TYR A 205 -7.90 17.21 14.21
CA TYR A 205 -8.90 17.88 15.07
C TYR A 205 -9.64 19.06 14.42
N ASP A 206 -9.08 19.72 13.40
CA ASP A 206 -9.78 20.71 12.58
C ASP A 206 -11.06 20.13 11.94
N TYR A 207 -11.08 18.82 11.65
CA TYR A 207 -12.22 18.08 11.09
C TYR A 207 -13.16 17.49 12.16
N LYS A 208 -12.86 17.66 13.45
CA LYS A 208 -13.59 17.08 14.60
C LYS A 208 -14.27 18.13 15.48
N CYS A 209 -14.53 19.32 14.93
CA CYS A 209 -15.08 20.49 15.61
C CYS A 209 -16.50 20.87 15.13
N VAL A 210 -17.30 19.92 14.63
CA VAL A 210 -18.70 20.16 14.26
C VAL A 210 -19.59 20.13 15.49
N ASP A 211 -20.23 21.26 15.79
CA ASP A 211 -21.17 21.40 16.91
C ASP A 211 -22.37 20.46 16.80
N GLY A 212 -22.80 19.91 17.94
CA GLY A 212 -23.97 19.03 18.01
C GLY A 212 -23.77 17.63 17.41
N LYS A 213 -22.54 17.22 17.12
CA LYS A 213 -22.18 15.89 16.59
C LYS A 213 -21.32 15.11 17.58
N GLY A 214 -21.64 13.82 17.76
CA GLY A 214 -20.79 12.88 18.49
C GLY A 214 -19.42 12.69 17.83
N PRO A 215 -18.42 12.12 18.53
CA PRO A 215 -17.06 12.00 18.01
C PRO A 215 -16.98 11.16 16.72
N THR A 216 -17.88 10.18 16.56
CA THR A 216 -17.95 9.31 15.39
C THR A 216 -18.84 9.86 14.26
N GLU A 217 -19.50 11.00 14.47
CA GLU A 217 -20.35 11.70 13.50
C GLU A 217 -19.67 12.94 12.89
N GLN A 218 -18.39 13.17 13.19
CA GLN A 218 -17.58 14.28 12.69
C GLN A 218 -17.23 14.14 11.21
N LEU A 219 -16.60 15.15 10.60
CA LEU A 219 -16.15 15.07 9.20
C LEU A 219 -15.16 13.91 9.01
N VAL A 220 -14.21 13.78 9.94
CA VAL A 220 -13.28 12.64 10.04
C VAL A 220 -13.61 11.86 11.32
N SER A 221 -13.91 10.57 11.20
CA SER A 221 -14.26 9.74 12.36
C SER A 221 -13.04 8.97 12.89
N PRO A 222 -12.79 8.93 14.21
CA PRO A 222 -11.80 8.04 14.82
C PRO A 222 -12.30 6.60 15.04
N GLU A 223 -13.52 6.26 14.57
CA GLU A 223 -14.13 4.96 14.80
C GLU A 223 -13.52 3.85 13.92
N PRO A 224 -12.89 2.81 14.50
CA PRO A 224 -12.33 1.70 13.73
C PRO A 224 -13.43 0.73 13.31
N GLU A 225 -13.27 0.12 12.14
CA GLU A 225 -13.98 -1.12 11.80
C GLU A 225 -13.19 -2.32 12.33
N VAL A 226 -13.89 -3.26 12.97
CA VAL A 226 -13.28 -4.44 13.59
C VAL A 226 -13.96 -5.72 13.09
N TYR A 227 -13.19 -6.53 12.36
CA TYR A 227 -13.60 -7.83 11.85
C TYR A 227 -12.90 -8.93 12.65
N GLU A 228 -13.68 -9.87 13.18
CA GLU A 228 -13.19 -11.09 13.82
C GLU A 228 -13.14 -12.20 12.77
N ILE A 229 -12.08 -13.00 12.81
CA ILE A 229 -11.92 -14.22 12.04
C ILE A 229 -11.36 -15.31 12.95
N LEU A 230 -12.07 -16.43 13.07
CA LEU A 230 -11.52 -17.67 13.65
C LEU A 230 -10.25 -18.10 12.92
N ARG A 231 -9.19 -18.35 13.70
CA ARG A 231 -7.93 -18.96 13.24
C ARG A 231 -8.21 -20.37 12.72
N ALA A 232 -7.46 -20.78 11.72
CA ALA A 232 -7.55 -22.10 11.11
C ALA A 232 -6.13 -22.65 10.86
N GLU A 233 -6.00 -23.96 10.67
CA GLU A 233 -4.70 -24.57 10.36
C GLU A 233 -4.18 -24.11 8.99
N GLU A 234 -5.05 -23.74 8.07
CA GLU A 234 -4.69 -23.26 6.73
C GLU A 234 -4.18 -21.81 6.70
N ASP A 235 -4.10 -21.13 7.86
CA ASP A 235 -3.55 -19.78 7.97
C ASP A 235 -2.05 -19.76 7.58
N GLU A 236 -1.71 -18.95 6.59
CA GLU A 236 -0.34 -18.84 6.07
C GLU A 236 0.33 -17.56 6.58
N PHE A 237 -0.18 -16.39 6.20
CA PHE A 237 0.38 -15.10 6.62
C PHE A 237 -0.63 -13.96 6.56
N ILE A 238 -0.31 -12.91 7.32
CA ILE A 238 -0.98 -11.60 7.29
C ILE A 238 0.02 -10.57 6.79
N ILE A 239 -0.46 -9.65 5.95
CA ILE A 239 0.25 -8.44 5.55
C ILE A 239 -0.50 -7.24 6.13
N LEU A 240 0.23 -6.28 6.69
CA LEU A 240 -0.27 -4.94 7.03
C LEU A 240 0.63 -3.90 6.37
N ALA A 241 0.07 -2.91 5.66
CA ALA A 241 0.87 -1.84 5.05
C ALA A 241 0.08 -0.53 4.84
N CYS A 242 0.81 0.58 4.70
CA CYS A 242 0.31 1.92 4.35
C CYS A 242 -0.03 2.04 2.85
N ASP A 243 -0.67 3.15 2.44
CA ASP A 243 -1.18 3.27 1.06
C ASP A 243 -0.06 3.32 0.00
N GLY A 244 1.13 3.80 0.37
CA GLY A 244 2.35 3.78 -0.46
C GLY A 244 2.80 2.40 -0.96
N ILE A 245 2.28 1.30 -0.38
CA ILE A 245 2.40 -0.07 -0.91
C ILE A 245 1.19 -0.44 -1.79
N TRP A 246 -0.03 -0.16 -1.32
CA TRP A 246 -1.28 -0.61 -1.93
C TRP A 246 -1.72 0.18 -3.18
N ASP A 247 -1.24 1.41 -3.36
CA ASP A 247 -1.48 2.23 -4.55
C ASP A 247 -0.83 1.63 -5.82
N VAL A 248 0.14 0.72 -5.66
CA VAL A 248 0.89 0.10 -6.75
C VAL A 248 0.80 -1.44 -6.82
N MET A 249 0.23 -2.09 -5.80
CA MET A 249 0.00 -3.54 -5.78
C MET A 249 -1.39 -3.89 -5.25
N SER A 250 -2.15 -4.70 -6.00
CA SER A 250 -3.41 -5.27 -5.48
C SER A 250 -3.14 -6.31 -4.38
N ASN A 251 -4.18 -6.64 -3.61
CA ASN A 251 -4.11 -7.68 -2.58
C ASN A 251 -3.54 -9.01 -3.13
N GLU A 252 -3.99 -9.42 -4.31
CA GLU A 252 -3.59 -10.64 -5.01
C GLU A 252 -2.24 -10.49 -5.74
N GLU A 253 -1.74 -9.26 -5.95
CA GLU A 253 -0.36 -9.04 -6.41
C GLU A 253 0.62 -9.22 -5.27
N LEU A 254 0.32 -8.60 -4.13
CA LEU A 254 1.23 -8.60 -3.00
C LEU A 254 1.28 -9.96 -2.31
N CYS A 255 0.15 -10.66 -2.17
CA CYS A 255 0.12 -12.00 -1.60
C CYS A 255 0.87 -13.05 -2.45
N GLU A 256 0.63 -13.14 -3.76
CA GLU A 256 1.39 -14.06 -4.62
C GLU A 256 2.87 -13.67 -4.71
N PHE A 257 3.18 -12.37 -4.68
CA PHE A 257 4.56 -11.93 -4.59
C PHE A 257 5.22 -12.41 -3.29
N VAL A 258 4.67 -12.09 -2.13
CA VAL A 258 5.21 -12.48 -0.81
C VAL A 258 5.37 -14.00 -0.69
N LYS A 259 4.39 -14.79 -1.13
CA LYS A 259 4.51 -16.25 -1.23
C LYS A 259 5.70 -16.68 -2.09
N SER A 260 5.84 -16.12 -3.30
CA SER A 260 6.99 -16.41 -4.17
C SER A 260 8.35 -16.00 -3.58
N ARG A 261 8.36 -15.13 -2.56
CA ARG A 261 9.56 -14.72 -1.82
C ARG A 261 9.82 -15.63 -0.61
N LEU A 262 8.79 -16.04 0.12
CA LEU A 262 8.84 -17.02 1.20
C LEU A 262 9.31 -18.41 0.72
N GLU A 263 8.95 -18.79 -0.51
CA GLU A 263 9.47 -19.98 -1.19
C GLU A 263 10.98 -19.91 -1.50
N VAL A 264 11.61 -18.73 -1.40
CA VAL A 264 13.04 -18.50 -1.69
C VAL A 264 13.85 -18.09 -0.44
N SER A 265 13.21 -17.48 0.57
CA SER A 265 13.85 -16.92 1.76
C SER A 265 12.90 -16.94 2.95
N ASP A 266 13.30 -17.51 4.10
CA ASP A 266 12.54 -17.46 5.35
C ASP A 266 12.87 -16.23 6.21
N ASP A 267 13.89 -15.43 5.83
CA ASP A 267 14.17 -14.10 6.37
C ASP A 267 13.04 -13.12 6.01
N LEU A 268 12.23 -12.80 7.01
CA LEU A 268 11.04 -11.96 6.86
C LEU A 268 11.36 -10.47 6.73
N GLU A 269 12.51 -10.00 7.23
CA GLU A 269 12.96 -8.62 6.98
C GLU A 269 13.33 -8.48 5.50
N ASN A 270 14.13 -9.41 4.97
CA ASN A 270 14.51 -9.43 3.54
C ASN A 270 13.28 -9.54 2.62
N VAL A 271 12.27 -10.34 2.96
CA VAL A 271 10.99 -10.37 2.22
C VAL A 271 10.27 -9.02 2.26
N CYS A 272 10.23 -8.34 3.42
CA CYS A 272 9.64 -7.00 3.55
C CYS A 272 10.43 -5.94 2.77
N ASN A 273 11.77 -5.97 2.82
CA ASN A 273 12.65 -5.10 2.05
C ASN A 273 12.36 -5.24 0.54
N TRP A 274 12.25 -6.47 0.05
CA TRP A 274 11.88 -6.74 -1.34
C TRP A 274 10.52 -6.16 -1.71
N VAL A 275 9.50 -6.23 -0.84
CA VAL A 275 8.19 -5.58 -1.09
C VAL A 275 8.30 -4.07 -1.19
N VAL A 276 9.01 -3.44 -0.25
CA VAL A 276 9.19 -1.99 -0.21
C VAL A 276 9.93 -1.49 -1.46
N ASP A 277 10.98 -2.21 -1.88
CA ASP A 277 11.67 -1.91 -3.13
C ASP A 277 10.82 -2.22 -4.37
N THR A 278 9.92 -3.23 -4.36
CA THR A 278 8.89 -3.40 -5.41
C THR A 278 8.12 -2.12 -5.63
N CYS A 279 7.59 -1.56 -4.55
CA CYS A 279 6.59 -0.50 -4.64
C CYS A 279 7.23 0.81 -5.09
N LEU A 280 8.45 1.11 -4.61
CA LEU A 280 9.28 2.20 -5.10
C LEU A 280 9.53 2.10 -6.62
N HIS A 281 9.83 0.91 -7.14
CA HIS A 281 10.16 0.69 -8.56
C HIS A 281 8.96 0.42 -9.48
N LYS A 282 7.79 0.15 -8.91
CA LYS A 282 6.48 0.34 -9.57
C LYS A 282 6.09 1.81 -9.69
N GLY A 283 6.78 2.71 -8.97
CA GLY A 283 6.60 4.16 -9.07
C GLY A 283 5.92 4.81 -7.88
N SER A 284 5.78 4.12 -6.74
CA SER A 284 5.36 4.73 -5.48
C SER A 284 6.31 5.86 -5.10
N ARG A 285 5.74 6.97 -4.62
CA ARG A 285 6.47 8.18 -4.22
C ARG A 285 6.27 8.54 -2.76
N ASP A 286 5.76 7.60 -2.00
CA ASP A 286 5.35 7.84 -0.63
C ASP A 286 6.32 7.27 0.41
N ASN A 287 5.99 7.46 1.69
CA ASN A 287 6.52 6.59 2.74
C ASN A 287 5.96 5.17 2.53
N MET A 288 6.73 4.16 2.94
CA MET A 288 6.39 2.75 2.72
C MET A 288 6.76 1.93 3.94
N SER A 289 5.75 1.42 4.64
CA SER A 289 5.87 0.52 5.79
C SER A 289 5.03 -0.73 5.57
N ILE A 290 5.62 -1.88 5.88
CA ILE A 290 4.97 -3.19 5.84
C ILE A 290 5.36 -4.03 7.06
N VAL A 291 4.38 -4.74 7.63
CA VAL A 291 4.57 -5.83 8.59
C VAL A 291 4.05 -7.13 7.94
N LEU A 292 4.89 -8.15 7.91
CA LEU A 292 4.57 -9.51 7.48
C LEU A 292 4.57 -10.44 8.70
N VAL A 293 3.41 -11.02 9.01
CA VAL A 293 3.23 -11.98 10.11
C VAL A 293 2.94 -13.36 9.52
N CYS A 294 3.85 -14.31 9.74
CA CYS A 294 3.74 -15.69 9.26
C CYS A 294 3.28 -16.63 10.38
N PHE A 295 2.31 -17.50 10.07
CA PHE A 295 1.85 -18.59 10.92
C PHE A 295 2.70 -19.85 10.73
N SER A 296 2.38 -20.91 11.50
CA SER A 296 2.97 -22.25 11.40
C SER A 296 2.99 -22.79 9.96
N ASN A 297 1.91 -22.62 9.20
CA ASN A 297 1.75 -23.19 7.87
C ASN A 297 2.04 -22.22 6.70
N ALA A 298 2.65 -21.05 6.98
CA ALA A 298 3.21 -20.17 5.96
C ALA A 298 4.11 -20.93 4.94
N PRO A 299 4.18 -20.53 3.66
CA PRO A 299 5.06 -21.13 2.67
C PRO A 299 6.51 -21.30 3.17
N LYS A 300 7.13 -22.43 2.83
CA LYS A 300 8.50 -22.77 3.24
C LYS A 300 9.45 -22.63 2.05
N VAL A 301 10.71 -22.35 2.34
CA VAL A 301 11.79 -22.33 1.33
C VAL A 301 11.84 -23.66 0.59
N SER A 302 11.88 -23.58 -0.74
CA SER A 302 11.89 -24.73 -1.64
C SER A 302 13.17 -24.72 -2.48
N ASP A 303 13.93 -25.81 -2.44
CA ASP A 303 15.15 -25.98 -3.24
C ASP A 303 14.90 -25.73 -4.75
N GLU A 304 13.70 -26.08 -5.25
CA GLU A 304 13.34 -25.84 -6.63
C GLU A 304 13.09 -24.34 -6.92
N ALA A 305 12.47 -23.61 -5.98
CA ALA A 305 12.24 -22.18 -6.10
C ALA A 305 13.56 -21.39 -5.96
N VAL A 306 14.40 -21.73 -4.98
CA VAL A 306 15.75 -21.16 -4.80
C VAL A 306 16.62 -21.41 -6.04
N ARG A 307 16.56 -22.61 -6.63
CA ARG A 307 17.26 -22.93 -7.88
C ARG A 307 16.72 -22.12 -9.07
N LYS A 308 15.40 -22.04 -9.26
CA LYS A 308 14.77 -21.24 -10.33
C LYS A 308 15.12 -19.75 -10.21
N ASP A 309 15.09 -19.20 -9.00
CA ASP A 309 15.45 -17.80 -8.73
C ASP A 309 16.95 -17.56 -9.03
N SER A 310 17.82 -18.48 -8.63
CA SER A 310 19.26 -18.44 -8.96
C SER A 310 19.56 -18.57 -10.46
N GLU A 311 18.82 -19.42 -11.18
CA GLU A 311 18.91 -19.57 -12.64
C GLU A 311 18.40 -18.31 -13.36
N LEU A 312 17.32 -17.70 -12.88
CA LEU A 312 16.79 -16.43 -13.39
C LEU A 312 17.77 -15.27 -13.16
N ASN A 313 18.37 -15.14 -11.98
CA ASN A 313 19.34 -14.08 -11.69
C ASN A 313 20.54 -14.16 -12.64
N LYS A 314 21.13 -15.34 -12.84
CA LYS A 314 22.22 -15.57 -13.81
C LYS A 314 21.80 -15.28 -15.26
N HIS A 315 20.54 -15.56 -15.62
CA HIS A 315 20.01 -15.18 -16.92
C HIS A 315 19.90 -13.66 -17.07
N LEU A 316 19.45 -12.93 -16.04
CA LEU A 316 19.38 -11.47 -16.07
C LEU A 316 20.78 -10.83 -16.10
N GLU A 317 21.73 -11.35 -15.34
CA GLU A 317 23.14 -10.92 -15.32
C GLU A 317 23.80 -11.07 -16.70
N SER A 318 23.72 -12.27 -17.31
CA SER A 318 24.24 -12.46 -18.69
C SER A 318 23.51 -11.61 -19.76
N ARG A 319 22.24 -11.24 -19.53
CA ARG A 319 21.46 -10.32 -20.38
C ARG A 319 21.78 -8.84 -20.13
N VAL A 320 22.43 -8.49 -19.02
CA VAL A 320 23.11 -7.20 -18.80
C VAL A 320 24.43 -7.19 -19.53
N GLU A 321 25.31 -8.14 -19.25
CA GLU A 321 26.67 -8.22 -19.80
C GLU A 321 26.64 -8.24 -21.34
N GLY A 322 25.79 -9.08 -21.94
CA GLY A 322 25.60 -9.14 -23.40
C GLY A 322 24.99 -7.89 -24.05
N LYS A 323 24.61 -6.87 -23.28
CA LYS A 323 24.23 -5.53 -23.76
C LYS A 323 25.31 -4.47 -23.50
N VAL A 324 26.22 -4.70 -22.54
CA VAL A 324 27.32 -3.79 -22.20
C VAL A 324 28.54 -4.11 -23.08
N ILE A 325 28.46 -3.73 -24.36
CA ILE A 325 29.55 -3.86 -25.33
C ILE A 325 30.07 -2.45 -25.72
N PRO A 326 31.17 -1.97 -25.12
CA PRO A 326 31.93 -0.81 -25.59
C PRO A 326 32.77 -1.17 -26.85
N PRO A 327 33.35 -0.18 -27.56
CA PRO A 327 33.33 -0.22 -29.02
C PRO A 327 34.54 -0.86 -29.71
N HIS A 328 34.28 -1.65 -30.76
CA HIS A 328 35.27 -1.99 -31.78
C HIS A 328 34.74 -1.75 -33.20
N LEU A 329 34.95 -0.52 -33.69
CA LEU A 329 35.01 -0.26 -35.13
C LEU A 329 36.35 -0.82 -35.66
N PRO A 330 36.39 -1.63 -36.74
CA PRO A 330 37.63 -2.26 -37.18
C PRO A 330 38.65 -1.23 -37.71
N PHE A 331 39.89 -1.37 -37.26
CA PHE A 331 40.99 -0.42 -37.49
C PHE A 331 41.43 -0.40 -38.97
N LEU A 332 40.89 0.52 -39.77
CA LEU A 332 41.24 0.68 -41.18
C LEU A 332 42.70 1.13 -41.36
N LYS A 333 43.56 0.21 -41.80
CA LYS A 333 44.97 0.47 -42.08
C LYS A 333 45.17 1.37 -43.31
N GLY A 334 45.25 2.67 -43.06
CA GLY A 334 46.37 3.47 -43.55
C GLY A 334 46.12 4.49 -44.66
N ARG A 335 46.64 5.70 -44.41
CA ARG A 335 47.49 6.47 -45.36
C ARG A 335 48.46 7.35 -44.56
N LYS A 336 49.49 7.89 -45.21
CA LYS A 336 50.62 8.61 -44.58
C LYS A 336 50.47 10.13 -44.68
N SER A 337 51.17 10.86 -43.78
CA SER A 337 51.48 12.30 -43.83
C SER A 337 50.28 13.26 -43.66
N ILE A 338 50.39 14.51 -43.18
CA ILE A 338 51.52 15.46 -43.05
C ILE A 338 51.51 16.16 -41.64
N LEU A 339 52.66 16.67 -41.17
CA LEU A 339 52.87 17.56 -39.99
C LEU A 339 53.19 19.00 -40.48
N PRO A 340 53.02 20.11 -39.71
CA PRO A 340 53.34 20.20 -38.27
C PRO A 340 52.54 21.20 -37.36
N CYS A 341 52.87 21.14 -36.05
CA CYS A 341 52.90 22.22 -35.04
C CYS A 341 51.65 23.08 -34.68
N LEU A 342 51.31 23.05 -33.38
CA LEU A 342 51.30 24.17 -32.38
C LEU A 342 50.46 23.70 -31.16
N SER A 343 50.73 23.91 -29.87
CA SER A 343 51.91 24.18 -29.02
C SER A 343 51.35 24.56 -27.63
N ASN A 344 51.67 23.82 -26.57
CA ASN A 344 51.28 24.07 -25.17
C ASN A 344 49.76 23.96 -24.85
N SER A 345 49.32 23.69 -23.62
CA SER A 345 50.04 23.57 -22.33
C SER A 345 49.62 22.32 -21.52
N SER A 346 50.44 21.94 -20.54
CA SER A 346 50.26 20.76 -19.69
C SER A 346 49.11 20.85 -18.67
N PHE A 347 48.42 19.74 -18.45
CA PHE A 347 48.08 19.28 -17.10
C PHE A 347 48.27 17.75 -17.01
N ARG A 348 48.51 17.23 -15.80
CA ARG A 348 48.79 15.79 -15.60
C ARG A 348 47.51 14.97 -15.51
N ALA A 349 47.53 13.78 -16.08
CA ALA A 349 46.57 12.73 -15.76
C ALA A 349 46.91 12.09 -14.40
N SER A 350 45.88 11.64 -13.70
CA SER A 350 45.93 10.63 -12.64
C SER A 350 44.86 9.59 -12.96
N GLU A 351 45.26 8.48 -13.57
CA GLU A 351 44.38 7.35 -13.86
C GLU A 351 44.22 6.47 -12.61
N GLU A 352 43.08 6.57 -11.93
CA GLU A 352 42.54 5.50 -11.08
C GLU A 352 41.05 5.34 -11.41
N ALA A 353 40.51 4.12 -11.27
CA ALA A 353 39.34 3.68 -12.05
C ALA A 353 38.00 3.69 -11.28
N GLU A 354 36.95 4.21 -11.90
CA GLU A 354 35.54 4.08 -11.48
C GLU A 354 34.66 3.30 -12.50
N GLU A 355 35.17 2.21 -13.07
CA GLU A 355 34.39 1.42 -14.06
C GLU A 355 33.26 0.57 -13.42
N SER A 356 33.27 0.42 -12.09
CA SER A 356 32.24 -0.28 -11.31
C SER A 356 30.90 0.48 -11.21
N GLY A 357 30.93 1.81 -11.36
CA GLY A 357 29.82 2.71 -11.01
C GLY A 357 28.58 2.64 -11.91
N SER A 358 28.64 1.93 -13.05
CA SER A 358 27.53 1.83 -14.01
C SER A 358 26.90 0.43 -14.07
N GLN A 359 27.70 -0.64 -14.06
CA GLN A 359 27.16 -2.01 -14.14
C GLN A 359 26.31 -2.36 -12.91
N GLY A 360 26.77 -2.01 -11.70
CA GLY A 360 26.00 -2.25 -10.48
C GLY A 360 24.61 -1.60 -10.51
N LYS A 361 24.50 -0.38 -11.04
CA LYS A 361 23.22 0.33 -11.19
C LYS A 361 22.29 -0.31 -12.23
N LEU A 362 22.83 -0.95 -13.27
CA LEU A 362 22.03 -1.63 -14.29
C LEU A 362 21.58 -3.03 -13.87
N VAL A 363 22.44 -3.77 -13.16
CA VAL A 363 22.07 -5.03 -12.49
C VAL A 363 21.00 -4.76 -11.45
N GLU A 364 21.13 -3.70 -10.66
CA GLU A 364 20.11 -3.28 -9.71
C GLU A 364 18.81 -2.90 -10.43
N ALA A 365 18.85 -2.02 -11.44
CA ALA A 365 17.65 -1.66 -12.22
C ALA A 365 16.90 -2.87 -12.83
N LEU A 366 17.59 -3.99 -13.11
CA LEU A 366 16.95 -5.22 -13.59
C LEU A 366 16.53 -6.19 -12.48
N ARG A 367 17.20 -6.18 -11.31
CA ARG A 367 16.63 -6.73 -10.05
C ARG A 367 15.35 -6.01 -9.66
N GLN A 368 15.22 -4.73 -10.01
CA GLN A 368 14.04 -3.91 -9.77
C GLN A 368 12.94 -4.09 -10.84
N MET A 369 13.28 -4.35 -12.12
CA MET A 369 12.27 -4.78 -13.12
C MET A 369 11.66 -6.15 -12.81
N ARG A 370 12.44 -7.08 -12.23
CA ARG A 370 12.01 -8.42 -11.81
C ARG A 370 10.80 -8.41 -10.88
N ILE A 371 10.56 -7.30 -10.18
CA ILE A 371 9.54 -7.20 -9.13
C ILE A 371 8.20 -6.63 -9.64
N ASN A 372 8.18 -6.03 -10.84
CA ASN A 372 7.00 -5.29 -11.31
C ASN A 372 5.91 -6.16 -11.99
N HIS A 373 6.25 -7.30 -12.61
CA HIS A 373 5.35 -7.99 -13.56
C HIS A 373 5.15 -9.49 -13.32
N ARG A 374 3.88 -9.86 -13.08
CA ARG A 374 3.34 -11.24 -13.02
C ARG A 374 3.59 -12.04 -14.31
N GLY A 375 4.76 -12.68 -14.43
CA GLY A 375 5.07 -13.72 -15.44
C GLY A 375 5.30 -13.27 -16.89
N ASN A 376 4.63 -12.21 -17.38
CA ASN A 376 4.67 -11.78 -18.79
C ASN A 376 5.90 -10.93 -19.19
N TYR A 377 7.07 -11.16 -18.56
CA TYR A 377 8.30 -10.39 -18.75
C TYR A 377 8.76 -10.26 -20.22
N ARG A 378 8.52 -11.29 -21.05
CA ARG A 378 9.02 -11.33 -22.44
C ARG A 378 8.48 -10.20 -23.31
N GLN A 379 7.17 -9.96 -23.28
CA GLN A 379 6.51 -9.03 -24.19
C GLN A 379 6.90 -7.57 -23.86
N LEU A 380 6.88 -7.20 -22.57
CA LEU A 380 7.25 -5.86 -22.13
C LEU A 380 8.73 -5.53 -22.41
N LEU A 381 9.62 -6.53 -22.34
CA LEU A 381 11.03 -6.35 -22.72
C LEU A 381 11.20 -6.12 -24.23
N GLU A 382 10.38 -6.76 -25.07
CA GLU A 382 10.38 -6.57 -26.52
C GLU A 382 9.78 -5.19 -26.89
N GLU A 383 8.72 -4.74 -26.20
CA GLU A 383 8.12 -3.40 -26.33
C GLU A 383 9.12 -2.30 -25.92
N MET A 384 9.68 -2.35 -24.70
CA MET A 384 10.63 -1.33 -24.23
C MET A 384 11.92 -1.29 -25.06
N LEU A 385 12.43 -2.44 -25.53
CA LEU A 385 13.57 -2.46 -26.48
C LEU A 385 13.21 -1.88 -27.84
N THR A 386 11.93 -1.85 -28.22
CA THR A 386 11.44 -1.19 -29.43
C THR A 386 11.32 0.32 -29.21
N SER A 387 10.78 0.78 -28.09
CA SER A 387 10.79 2.21 -27.70
C SER A 387 12.22 2.78 -27.62
N TYR A 388 13.16 2.04 -27.04
CA TYR A 388 14.57 2.47 -26.93
C TYR A 388 15.32 2.45 -28.27
N ARG A 389 14.83 1.67 -29.26
CA ARG A 389 15.31 1.76 -30.65
C ARG A 389 14.76 2.99 -31.35
N LEU A 390 13.45 3.25 -31.21
CA LEU A 390 12.78 4.41 -31.81
C LEU A 390 13.41 5.73 -31.31
N ALA A 391 13.53 5.90 -29.99
CA ALA A 391 14.17 7.08 -29.39
C ALA A 391 15.65 7.26 -29.77
N LYS A 392 16.32 6.21 -30.28
CA LYS A 392 17.69 6.31 -30.81
C LYS A 392 17.72 6.66 -32.31
N VAL A 393 16.71 6.25 -33.09
CA VAL A 393 16.54 6.65 -34.49
C VAL A 393 16.12 8.12 -34.60
N GLU A 394 15.17 8.54 -33.76
CA GLU A 394 14.72 9.95 -33.66
C GLU A 394 15.84 10.90 -33.16
N GLY A 395 16.91 10.36 -32.57
CA GLY A 395 18.08 11.11 -32.14
C GLY A 395 19.17 11.36 -33.20
N GLU A 396 19.05 10.79 -34.40
CA GLU A 396 20.10 10.88 -35.45
C GLU A 396 19.66 11.65 -36.73
N GLU A 397 18.41 12.13 -36.84
CA GLU A 397 17.95 12.93 -38.01
C GLU A 397 17.37 14.31 -37.65
N SER A 398 18.17 15.38 -37.85
CA SER A 398 17.80 16.69 -38.45
C SER A 398 18.87 17.76 -38.13
N PRO A 399 18.92 18.92 -38.83
CA PRO A 399 18.12 19.33 -40.00
C PRO A 399 18.96 19.63 -41.26
N ALA A 400 18.29 19.58 -42.42
CA ALA A 400 18.74 20.24 -43.65
C ALA A 400 17.52 20.81 -44.39
N ASP A 401 17.52 22.11 -44.65
CA ASP A 401 16.37 22.91 -45.09
C ASP A 401 16.91 24.14 -45.88
N PRO A 402 16.16 24.88 -46.73
CA PRO A 402 14.88 24.58 -47.41
C PRO A 402 14.95 24.72 -48.96
N ALA A 403 14.00 24.16 -49.72
CA ALA A 403 13.88 24.45 -51.18
C ALA A 403 12.47 24.26 -51.82
N ALA A 404 11.58 25.22 -51.58
CA ALA A 404 10.65 25.87 -52.54
C ALA A 404 9.65 25.08 -53.46
N THR A 405 8.49 25.73 -53.71
CA THR A 405 7.44 25.50 -54.75
C THR A 405 6.55 24.25 -54.64
N ALA A 406 5.31 24.21 -55.15
CA ALA A 406 4.25 25.22 -55.37
C ALA A 406 2.94 24.52 -55.81
N THR A 407 1.76 25.14 -55.62
CA THR A 407 0.43 24.79 -56.23
C THR A 407 -0.16 23.39 -55.92
N SER A 408 -1.46 23.07 -56.07
CA SER A 408 -2.71 23.85 -55.97
C SER A 408 -3.94 22.91 -55.92
N SER A 409 -5.09 23.44 -55.42
CA SER A 409 -6.49 23.12 -55.82
C SER A 409 -7.06 21.68 -55.80
N ASN A 410 -8.19 21.54 -55.08
CA ASN A 410 -9.37 20.69 -55.38
C ASN A 410 -9.19 19.14 -55.35
N SER A 411 -10.20 18.31 -55.04
CA SER A 411 -11.52 18.43 -54.36
C SER A 411 -11.94 17.00 -53.89
N ASP A 412 -13.16 16.56 -53.54
CA ASP A 412 -14.54 17.07 -53.68
C ASP A 412 -15.50 16.41 -52.65
N ALA A 413 -16.82 16.61 -52.79
CA ALA A 413 -17.89 16.16 -51.89
C ALA A 413 -18.47 14.75 -52.19
N GLY A 414 -19.31 14.20 -51.29
CA GLY A 414 -20.13 13.01 -51.61
C GLY A 414 -20.83 12.27 -50.44
N SER A 415 -22.08 12.63 -50.14
CA SER A 415 -23.06 11.89 -49.30
C SER A 415 -24.47 12.47 -49.56
N PRO A 416 -25.63 11.96 -49.04
CA PRO A 416 -25.88 10.82 -48.13
C PRO A 416 -27.15 9.96 -48.54
N LEU A 417 -27.81 9.29 -47.56
CA LEU A 417 -29.28 9.02 -47.41
C LEU A 417 -29.94 7.62 -47.62
N THR A 418 -30.27 6.98 -46.47
CA THR A 418 -31.58 6.39 -46.01
C THR A 418 -32.43 5.39 -46.82
N MET A 419 -32.80 4.25 -46.18
CA MET A 419 -34.17 3.77 -45.79
C MET A 419 -34.19 2.22 -45.53
N GLN A 420 -35.23 1.54 -45.03
CA GLN A 420 -36.06 1.60 -43.78
C GLN A 420 -36.93 0.28 -43.70
N ALA A 421 -37.75 0.07 -42.64
CA ALA A 421 -38.69 -1.08 -42.39
C ALA A 421 -38.03 -2.43 -41.96
N SER A 422 -38.38 -3.17 -40.88
CA SER A 422 -39.64 -3.64 -40.23
C SER A 422 -40.23 -4.92 -40.86
N ARG A 423 -40.76 -5.96 -40.18
CA ARG A 423 -41.22 -6.24 -38.77
C ARG A 423 -40.79 -7.70 -38.36
N THR A 424 -41.33 -8.51 -37.41
CA THR A 424 -42.50 -8.53 -36.47
C THR A 424 -42.33 -9.61 -35.35
N GLU A 425 -42.98 -9.46 -34.18
CA GLU A 425 -43.56 -10.51 -33.25
C GLU A 425 -42.70 -11.67 -32.68
N SER A 426 -42.94 -12.25 -31.48
CA SER A 426 -43.91 -11.99 -30.38
C SER A 426 -43.51 -12.69 -29.04
N ASN A 427 -44.07 -12.21 -27.90
CA ASN A 427 -44.49 -12.92 -26.66
C ASN A 427 -43.53 -13.88 -25.88
N SER A 428 -43.64 -14.06 -24.56
CA SER A 428 -44.26 -13.29 -23.45
C SER A 428 -44.02 -13.97 -22.08
N ALA A 429 -44.05 -13.21 -20.97
CA ALA A 429 -44.38 -13.67 -19.61
C ALA A 429 -43.36 -14.62 -18.92
N LEU A 430 -43.34 -14.78 -17.58
CA LEU A 430 -44.14 -14.19 -16.48
C LEU A 430 -43.26 -14.05 -15.21
N ALA A 431 -43.61 -13.15 -14.29
CA ALA A 431 -43.00 -13.05 -12.96
C ALA A 431 -44.03 -12.62 -11.89
N GLU A 432 -44.22 -13.48 -10.89
CA GLU A 432 -45.01 -13.35 -9.65
C GLU A 432 -44.48 -14.46 -8.71
N LEU A 433 -44.62 -14.49 -7.38
CA LEU A 433 -44.93 -13.54 -6.30
C LEU A 433 -44.55 -14.26 -4.98
N ASP A 434 -44.37 -13.56 -3.86
CA ASP A 434 -45.00 -13.97 -2.59
C ASP A 434 -44.81 -12.95 -1.45
N SER A 435 -45.87 -12.73 -0.67
CA SER A 435 -45.86 -11.83 0.51
C SER A 435 -47.14 -11.96 1.37
N TYR A 436 -47.03 -12.55 2.57
CA TYR A 436 -48.01 -12.46 3.68
C TYR A 436 -47.21 -12.57 5.00
N ASN A 437 -47.23 -11.55 5.87
CA ASN A 437 -48.23 -11.23 6.90
C ASN A 437 -48.26 -12.19 8.09
N GLU A 438 -48.15 -11.66 9.31
CA GLU A 438 -49.30 -11.52 10.21
C GLU A 438 -49.04 -10.45 11.30
N ASP A 439 -50.08 -9.70 11.68
CA ASP A 439 -50.10 -8.76 12.81
C ASP A 439 -51.50 -8.80 13.45
N ALA A 440 -51.56 -8.93 14.78
CA ALA A 440 -52.78 -9.13 15.54
C ALA A 440 -52.62 -8.65 16.99
N GLY A 441 -52.87 -7.36 17.23
CA GLY A 441 -52.76 -6.75 18.56
C GLY A 441 -53.90 -7.10 19.53
N THR A 442 -53.67 -6.90 20.83
CA THR A 442 -54.71 -6.82 21.86
C THR A 442 -54.29 -5.85 22.96
N LYS A 443 -55.21 -4.99 23.41
CA LYS A 443 -55.02 -4.11 24.58
C LYS A 443 -55.45 -4.81 25.85
N MET A 444 -54.68 -4.64 26.93
CA MET A 444 -55.20 -4.61 28.30
C MET A 444 -54.46 -3.55 29.12
N SER A 445 -55.08 -3.09 30.20
CA SER A 445 -54.61 -2.00 31.07
C SER A 445 -54.84 -2.33 32.54
N GLY A 446 -53.92 -1.95 33.42
CA GLY A 446 -54.13 -1.96 34.87
C GLY A 446 -52.83 -2.07 35.68
N GLU A 447 -52.65 -1.10 36.59
CA GLU A 447 -52.10 -1.16 37.97
C GLU A 447 -51.02 -2.23 38.32
N GLN A 448 -49.98 -1.93 39.11
CA GLN A 448 -50.06 -1.35 40.46
C GLN A 448 -48.74 -0.69 40.95
N ILE A 449 -48.92 0.29 41.85
CA ILE A 449 -47.98 0.86 42.86
C ILE A 449 -46.72 1.53 42.29
#